data_AF-A0A5K1FDT8-F1
#
_entry.id   AF-A0A5K1FDT8-F1
#
_cell.length_a   1.000
_cell.length_b   1.000
_cell.length_c   1.000
_cell.angle_alpha   90.00
_cell.angle_beta   90.00
_cell.angle_gamma   90.00
#
_symmetry.space_group_name_H-M   'P 1'
#
loop_
_entity.id
_entity.type
_entity.pdbx_description
1 polymer ?
#
loop_
_entity_poly.entity_id
_entity_poly.type
_entity_poly.pdbx_seq_one_letter_code
_entity_poly.pdbx_strand_id
1 'polypeptide(L)' 'LCNLQTLDLNYSKIEELPKEMGELCNLRFLGLTWELKFIAEGLGKLTNLRTLHRFVVCNDKGDTKGCDIRELKVLNKL' A
#
# COMPACT_ATOMS: atom_id res chain seq x y z
N LEU A 1 -9.52 -11.54 -4.50
CA LEU A 1 -10.39 -10.50 -5.09
C LEU A 1 -9.67 -9.88 -6.28
N CYS A 2 -9.60 -10.58 -7.41
CA CYS A 2 -8.78 -10.14 -8.52
C CYS A 2 -9.41 -9.01 -9.35
N ASN A 3 -10.63 -8.56 -9.05
CA ASN A 3 -11.33 -7.55 -9.86
C ASN A 3 -11.45 -6.18 -9.18
N LEU A 4 -10.97 -6.05 -7.93
CA LEU A 4 -11.09 -4.79 -7.20
C LEU A 4 -10.16 -3.76 -7.85
N GLN A 5 -10.74 -2.64 -8.30
CA GLN A 5 -9.99 -1.54 -8.94
C GLN A 5 -9.81 -0.33 -8.01
N THR A 6 -10.70 -0.17 -7.04
CA THR A 6 -10.71 0.96 -6.10
C THR A 6 -10.83 0.43 -4.69
N LEU A 7 -9.90 0.83 -3.83
CA LEU A 7 -9.98 0.63 -2.39
C LEU A 7 -9.77 1.99 -1.73
N ASP A 8 -10.81 2.52 -1.11
CA ASP A 8 -10.76 3.82 -0.42
C ASP A 8 -10.88 3.60 1.10
N LEU A 9 -9.80 3.90 1.82
CA LEU A 9 -9.69 3.78 3.26
C LEU A 9 -9.50 5.15 3.93
N ASN A 10 -9.72 6.27 3.23
CA ASN A 10 -9.42 7.63 3.72
C ASN A 10 -10.00 7.96 5.10
N TYR A 11 -11.17 7.40 5.45
CA TYR A 11 -11.87 7.63 6.71
C TYR A 11 -11.97 6.36 7.58
N SER A 12 -11.06 5.41 7.37
CA SER A 12 -10.99 4.18 8.18
C SER A 12 -10.09 4.36 9.40
N LYS A 13 -10.31 3.53 10.42
CA LYS A 13 -9.48 3.49 11.65
C LYS A 13 -8.44 2.37 11.61
N ILE A 14 -7.96 2.03 10.41
CA ILE A 14 -6.95 0.99 10.24
C ILE A 14 -5.58 1.56 10.54
N GLU A 15 -4.78 0.82 11.31
CA GLU A 15 -3.41 1.22 11.64
C GLU A 15 -2.36 0.50 10.78
N GLU A 16 -2.72 -0.66 10.24
CA GLU A 16 -1.86 -1.53 9.43
C GLU A 16 -2.65 -2.10 8.24
N LEU A 17 -2.01 -2.16 7.08
CA LEU A 17 -2.51 -2.91 5.93
C LEU A 17 -2.01 -4.36 5.97
N PRO A 18 -2.82 -5.36 5.60
CA PRO A 18 -2.38 -6.74 5.55
C PRO A 18 -1.38 -6.98 4.40
N LYS A 19 -0.44 -7.93 4.56
CA LYS A 19 0.52 -8.35 3.50
C LYS A 19 -0.18 -8.89 2.24
N GLU A 20 -1.40 -9.40 2.41
CA GLU A 20 -2.27 -9.91 1.35
C GLU A 20 -2.75 -8.80 0.41
N MET A 21 -2.51 -7.52 0.73
CA MET A 21 -2.77 -6.39 -0.17
C MET A 21 -2.15 -6.59 -1.55
N GLY A 22 -0.97 -7.22 -1.63
CA GLY A 22 -0.30 -7.49 -2.89
C GLY A 22 -1.07 -8.42 -3.86
N GLU A 23 -2.11 -9.12 -3.38
CA GLU A 23 -2.96 -9.98 -4.21
C GLU A 23 -4.05 -9.19 -4.97
N LEU A 24 -4.19 -7.89 -4.70
CA LEU A 24 -5.10 -6.99 -5.42
C LEU A 24 -4.49 -6.48 -6.73
N CYS A 25 -4.06 -7.40 -7.60
CA CYS A 25 -3.27 -7.10 -8.80
C CYS A 25 -3.93 -6.16 -9.83
N ASN A 26 -5.26 -6.00 -9.78
CA ASN A 26 -6.03 -5.08 -10.63
C ASN A 26 -6.37 -3.74 -9.96
N LEU A 27 -5.89 -3.51 -8.74
CA LEU A 27 -6.11 -2.26 -8.02
C LEU A 27 -5.46 -1.10 -8.78
N ARG A 28 -6.23 -0.02 -8.96
CA ARG A 28 -5.83 1.20 -9.67
C ARG A 28 -5.80 2.40 -8.73
N PHE A 29 -6.69 2.43 -7.74
CA PHE A 29 -6.76 3.48 -6.73
C PHE A 29 -6.66 2.87 -5.34
N LEU A 30 -5.73 3.38 -4.53
CA LEU A 30 -5.59 3.05 -3.12
C LEU A 30 -5.61 4.34 -2.29
N GLY A 31 -6.73 4.58 -1.61
CA GLY A 31 -6.86 5.63 -0.63
C GLY A 31 -6.49 5.14 0.77
N LEU A 32 -5.59 5.82 1.47
CA LEU A 32 -5.12 5.51 2.82
C LEU A 32 -5.58 6.55 3.87
N THR A 33 -5.96 6.07 5.05
CA THR A 33 -6.28 6.90 6.23
C THR A 33 -5.04 7.58 6.81
N TRP A 34 -5.26 8.67 7.55
CA TRP A 34 -4.21 9.35 8.29
C TRP A 34 -3.65 8.55 9.47
N GLU A 35 -4.49 7.66 10.03
CA GLU A 35 -4.17 6.78 11.16
C GLU A 35 -3.22 5.62 10.79
N LEU A 36 -2.92 5.44 9.48
CA LEU A 36 -2.08 4.35 9.01
C LEU A 36 -0.63 4.57 9.44
N LYS A 37 -0.11 3.63 10.24
CA LYS A 37 1.25 3.63 10.77
C LYS A 37 2.19 2.79 9.91
N PHE A 38 1.68 1.70 9.33
CA PHE A 38 2.46 0.74 8.57
C PHE A 38 1.75 0.34 7.28
N ILE A 39 2.49 0.38 6.18
CA ILE A 39 2.14 -0.32 4.94
C ILE A 39 2.87 -1.65 4.99
N ALA A 40 2.19 -2.79 4.90
CA ALA A 40 2.85 -4.08 4.83
C ALA A 40 3.63 -4.26 3.51
N GLU A 41 4.60 -5.16 3.54
CA GLU A 41 5.34 -5.59 2.35
C GLU A 41 4.40 -6.09 1.25
N GLY A 42 4.78 -5.85 -0.01
CA GLY A 42 4.04 -6.33 -1.18
C GLY A 42 3.23 -5.26 -1.90
N LEU A 43 3.35 -3.99 -1.53
CA LEU A 43 2.79 -2.88 -2.30
C LEU A 43 3.35 -2.87 -3.73
N GLY A 44 4.61 -3.29 -3.93
CA GLY A 44 5.24 -3.43 -5.23
C GLY A 44 4.54 -4.43 -6.17
N LYS A 45 3.70 -5.33 -5.64
CA LYS A 45 2.87 -6.24 -6.46
C LYS A 45 1.67 -5.54 -7.10
N LEU A 46 1.28 -4.36 -6.61
CA LEU A 46 0.17 -3.55 -7.15
C LEU A 46 0.58 -2.82 -8.44
N THR A 47 1.12 -3.55 -9.42
CA THR A 47 1.70 -3.00 -10.66
C THR A 47 0.70 -2.28 -11.58
N ASN A 48 -0.61 -2.37 -11.29
CA ASN A 48 -1.66 -1.61 -11.98
C ASN A 48 -2.12 -0.36 -11.21
N LEU A 49 -1.53 -0.09 -10.05
CA LEU A 49 -1.86 1.09 -9.25
C LEU A 49 -1.49 2.35 -10.03
N ARG A 50 -2.44 3.29 -10.08
CA ARG A 50 -2.34 4.57 -10.79
C ARG A 50 -2.46 5.77 -9.87
N THR A 51 -2.88 5.55 -8.63
CA THR A 51 -3.09 6.61 -7.67
C THR A 51 -2.82 6.08 -6.27
N LEU A 52 -1.84 6.69 -5.62
CA LEU A 52 -1.48 6.50 -4.22
C LEU A 52 -1.18 7.89 -3.66
N HIS A 53 -2.08 8.45 -2.86
CA HIS A 53 -1.90 9.83 -2.36
C HIS A 53 -0.92 9.94 -1.19
N ARG A 54 -0.62 8.83 -0.53
CA ARG A 54 0.27 8.79 0.63
C ARG A 54 1.06 7.49 0.64
N PHE A 55 2.33 7.57 1.00
CA PHE A 55 3.19 6.42 1.27
C PHE A 55 3.87 6.63 2.62
N VAL A 56 3.82 5.62 3.49
CA VAL A 56 4.42 5.68 4.83
C VAL A 56 5.71 4.87 4.80
N VAL A 57 6.85 5.55 5.01
CA VAL A 57 8.17 4.90 5.11
C VAL A 57 8.44 4.63 6.58
N CYS A 58 8.76 3.38 6.91
CA CYS A 58 9.12 3.02 8.28
C CYS A 58 10.57 3.40 8.57
N ASN A 59 10.80 3.93 9.76
CA ASN A 59 12.12 4.32 10.25
C ASN A 59 12.88 3.05 10.68
N ASP A 60 14.20 3.03 10.44
CA ASP A 60 15.11 1.88 10.57
C ASP A 60 15.32 1.31 12.00
N LYS A 61 14.37 1.50 12.92
CA LYS A 61 14.49 1.09 14.33
C LYS A 61 14.32 -0.41 14.60
N GLY A 62 14.53 -1.27 13.60
CA GLY A 62 14.69 -2.71 13.80
C GLY A 62 13.42 -3.55 13.98
N ASP A 63 12.25 -2.95 14.14
CA ASP A 63 10.94 -3.65 14.13
C ASP A 63 10.30 -3.56 12.74
N THR A 64 10.90 -4.21 11.74
CA THR A 64 10.51 -4.07 10.33
C THR A 64 9.21 -4.81 10.02
N LYS A 65 8.06 -4.17 10.29
CA LYS A 65 6.76 -4.48 9.69
C LYS A 65 6.36 -3.43 8.64
N GLY A 66 7.35 -2.93 7.90
CA GLY A 66 7.21 -1.77 7.03
C GLY A 66 7.54 -2.06 5.58
N CYS A 67 6.79 -1.44 4.67
CA CYS A 67 7.06 -1.48 3.24
C CYS A 67 8.38 -0.75 2.93
N ASP A 68 9.23 -1.42 2.16
CA ASP A 68 10.47 -0.87 1.70
C ASP A 68 10.21 0.13 0.57
N ILE A 69 10.77 1.34 0.66
CA ILE A 69 10.65 2.36 -0.40
C ILE A 69 11.12 1.84 -1.77
N ARG A 70 12.02 0.84 -1.80
CA ARG A 70 12.48 0.17 -3.02
C ARG A 70 11.36 -0.57 -3.75
N GLU A 71 10.24 -0.87 -3.11
CA GLU A 71 9.06 -1.45 -3.77
C GLU A 71 8.38 -0.47 -4.72
N LEU A 72 8.52 0.85 -4.50
CA LEU A 72 7.93 1.84 -5.40
C LEU A 72 8.58 1.84 -6.78
N LYS A 73 9.83 1.36 -6.91
CA LYS A 73 10.58 1.34 -8.17
C LYS A 73 9.91 0.55 -9.30
N VAL A 74 9.02 -0.39 -8.95
CA VAL A 74 8.32 -1.24 -9.93
C VAL A 74 6.92 -0.72 -10.26
N LEU A 75 6.44 0.30 -9.54
CA LEU A 75 5.11 0.88 -9.70
C LEU A 75 5.12 1.99 -10.76
N ASN A 76 5.55 1.65 -11.98
CA ASN A 76 5.79 2.62 -13.07
C ASN A 76 4.53 3.30 -13.62
N LYS A 77 3.34 2.95 -13.11
CA LYS A 77 2.04 3.51 -13.51
C LYS A 77 1.46 4.49 -12.48
N LEU A 78 2.13 4.65 -11.34
CA LEU A 78 1.77 5.62 -10.30
C LEU A 78 1.88 7.05 -10.79
#